data_AF-A0A815NLJ7-F1
#
_entry.id   AF-A0A815NLJ7-F1
#
_cell.length_a   1.000
_cell.length_b   1.000
_cell.length_c   1.000
_cell.angle_alpha   90.00
_cell.angle_beta   90.00
_cell.angle_gamma   90.00
#
_symmetry.space_group_name_H-M   'P 1'
#
loop_
_entity.id
_entity.type
_entity.pdbx_description
1 polymer ?
#
loop_
_entity_poly.entity_id
_entity_poly.type
_entity_poly.pdbx_seq_one_letter_code
_entity_poly.pdbx_strand_id
1 'polypeptide(L)'
;MLCDTNGYILDFIIYTGADTNYKETFSDLFLSSRVVFTLVEDYLDLGYCIIMDSYYSSPKLFLQMIKRKTDAVGTIRSNRIGLPIAFKRIELHKNEQIFRYYKKLMPVKWLDEKYVTMLSTYHNDDVTIIHKRNKQIEVPVRVHDYNVTMDGIDLADQQLAPHCVH
;
A
#
# COMPACT_ATOMS: atom_id res chain seq x y z
N MET A 1 2.92 -4.92 11.95
CA MET A 1 4.36 -5.20 11.86
C MET A 1 4.93 -4.36 10.73
N LEU A 2 6.16 -3.92 10.87
CA LEU A 2 6.95 -3.22 9.85
C LEU A 2 8.15 -4.08 9.53
N CYS A 3 8.37 -4.33 8.24
CA CYS A 3 9.49 -5.12 7.75
C CYS A 3 10.24 -4.34 6.66
N ASP A 4 11.53 -4.65 6.51
CA ASP A 4 12.27 -4.28 5.30
C ASP A 4 11.92 -5.22 4.13
N THR A 5 12.43 -4.90 2.94
CA THR A 5 12.20 -5.71 1.73
C THR A 5 12.90 -7.07 1.75
N ASN A 6 13.80 -7.31 2.70
CA ASN A 6 14.48 -8.60 2.88
C ASN A 6 13.76 -9.49 3.90
N GLY A 7 12.67 -9.02 4.51
CA GLY A 7 11.88 -9.75 5.49
C GLY A 7 12.34 -9.56 6.94
N TYR A 8 13.26 -8.64 7.23
CA TYR A 8 13.62 -8.32 8.61
C TYR A 8 12.53 -7.48 9.27
N ILE A 9 12.07 -7.93 10.43
CA ILE A 9 11.14 -7.16 11.27
C ILE A 9 11.90 -5.97 11.86
N LEU A 10 11.45 -4.77 11.54
CA LEU A 10 12.00 -3.52 12.03
C LEU A 10 11.25 -3.02 13.28
N ASP A 11 9.92 -3.20 13.30
CA ASP A 11 9.07 -2.79 14.42
C ASP A 11 7.72 -3.54 14.41
N PHE A 12 7.04 -3.63 15.55
CA PHE A 12 5.69 -4.20 15.64
C PHE A 12 4.88 -3.60 16.79
N ILE A 13 3.56 -3.65 16.65
CA ILE A 13 2.61 -3.24 17.70
C ILE A 13 1.82 -4.47 18.11
N ILE A 14 1.76 -4.74 19.42
CA ILE A 14 0.87 -5.76 19.99
C ILE A 14 -0.51 -5.15 20.15
N TYR A 15 -1.48 -5.65 19.38
CA TYR A 15 -2.87 -5.18 19.47
C TYR A 15 -3.55 -5.75 20.72
N THR A 16 -3.89 -4.87 21.66
CA THR A 16 -4.58 -5.20 22.92
C THR A 16 -5.98 -4.59 22.99
N GLY A 17 -6.54 -4.18 21.86
CA GLY A 17 -7.83 -3.50 21.81
C GLY A 17 -7.70 -2.02 22.18
N ALA A 18 -8.56 -1.55 23.09
CA ALA A 18 -8.58 -0.13 23.51
C ALA A 18 -7.27 0.33 24.17
N ASP A 19 -6.57 -0.60 24.84
CA ASP A 19 -5.33 -0.34 25.56
C ASP A 19 -4.08 -0.50 24.67
N THR A 20 -4.24 -0.55 23.35
CA THR A 20 -3.10 -0.68 22.44
C THR A 20 -2.22 0.56 22.55
N ASN A 21 -0.95 0.36 22.88
CA ASN A 21 0.01 1.44 23.03
C ASN A 21 0.42 1.99 21.65
N TYR A 22 -0.04 3.20 21.35
CA TYR A 22 0.35 3.97 20.17
C TYR A 22 1.09 5.22 20.61
N LYS A 23 1.97 5.74 19.74
CA LYS A 23 2.65 7.00 20.03
C LYS A 23 1.66 8.16 20.12
N GLU A 24 1.71 8.91 21.22
CA GLU A 24 0.77 10.01 21.52
C GLU A 24 0.81 11.13 20.47
N THR A 25 1.96 11.32 19.82
CA THR A 25 2.17 12.27 18.72
C THR A 25 1.15 12.13 17.59
N PHE A 26 0.54 10.95 17.42
CA PHE A 26 -0.41 10.62 16.35
C PHE A 26 -1.84 10.35 16.85
N SER A 27 -2.16 10.82 18.06
CA SER A 27 -3.47 10.65 18.72
C SER A 27 -4.63 11.32 17.99
N ASP A 28 -4.40 12.30 17.14
CA ASP A 28 -5.41 12.98 16.32
C ASP A 28 -5.74 12.21 15.03
N LEU A 29 -4.93 11.22 14.67
CA LEU A 29 -5.12 10.41 13.46
C LEU A 29 -6.14 9.29 13.68
N PHE A 30 -6.80 8.90 12.58
CA PHE A 30 -7.59 7.68 12.52
C PHE A 30 -6.70 6.47 12.84
N LEU A 31 -7.28 5.45 13.48
CA LEU A 31 -6.57 4.27 13.96
C LEU A 31 -5.61 3.67 12.93
N SER A 32 -6.06 3.45 11.70
CA SER A 32 -5.22 2.84 10.65
C SER A 32 -4.02 3.72 10.29
N SER A 33 -4.18 5.04 10.28
CA SER A 33 -3.08 5.98 10.06
C SER A 33 -2.15 6.07 11.27
N ARG A 34 -2.71 6.03 12.49
CA ARG A 34 -1.95 6.03 13.73
C ARG A 34 -1.04 4.81 13.84
N VAL A 35 -1.54 3.63 13.48
CA VAL A 35 -0.74 2.39 13.42
C VAL A 35 0.47 2.58 12.50
N VAL A 36 0.23 3.05 11.27
CA VAL A 36 1.31 3.26 10.30
C VAL A 36 2.32 4.27 10.83
N PHE A 37 1.90 5.47 11.23
CA PHE A 37 2.80 6.51 11.71
C PHE A 37 3.56 6.11 12.98
N THR A 38 2.94 5.31 13.85
CA THR A 38 3.62 4.78 15.04
C THR A 38 4.81 3.89 14.63
N LEU A 39 4.59 2.97 13.68
CA LEU A 39 5.60 2.03 13.21
C LEU A 39 6.70 2.70 12.38
N VAL A 40 6.35 3.66 11.52
CA VAL A 40 7.31 4.21 10.54
C VAL A 40 7.99 5.50 10.98
N GLU A 41 7.73 6.01 12.19
CA GLU A 41 8.17 7.35 12.62
C GLU A 41 9.67 7.59 12.39
N ASP A 42 10.51 6.62 12.75
CA ASP A 42 11.97 6.70 12.65
C ASP A 42 12.47 6.62 11.19
N TYR A 43 11.59 6.27 10.26
CA TYR A 43 11.87 6.15 8.83
C TYR A 43 11.26 7.31 8.01
N LEU A 44 10.53 8.21 8.66
CA LEU A 44 9.97 9.38 7.99
C LEU A 44 11.07 10.38 7.62
N ASP A 45 10.84 11.12 6.54
CA ASP A 45 11.72 12.18 6.04
C ASP A 45 13.12 11.72 5.56
N LEU A 46 13.40 10.42 5.58
CA LEU A 46 14.69 9.82 5.18
C LEU A 46 14.74 9.38 3.70
N GLY A 47 13.66 9.57 2.94
CA GLY A 47 13.56 9.17 1.53
C GLY A 47 13.16 7.71 1.33
N TYR A 48 12.72 7.01 2.38
CA TYR A 48 12.14 5.67 2.26
C TYR A 48 10.77 5.70 1.57
N CYS A 49 10.41 4.57 0.98
CA CYS A 49 9.07 4.31 0.45
C CYS A 49 8.35 3.27 1.33
N ILE A 50 7.19 3.64 1.86
CA ILE A 50 6.36 2.77 2.68
C ILE A 50 5.35 2.02 1.81
N ILE A 51 5.43 0.70 1.83
CA ILE A 51 4.49 -0.18 1.11
C ILE A 51 3.51 -0.75 2.13
N MET A 52 2.20 -0.60 1.89
CA MET A 52 1.18 -0.96 2.87
C MET A 52 -0.08 -1.56 2.25
N ASP A 53 -0.77 -2.38 3.03
CA ASP A 53 -1.99 -3.05 2.60
C ASP A 53 -3.20 -2.10 2.46
N SER A 54 -4.33 -2.70 2.04
CA SER A 54 -5.60 -1.98 1.86
C SER A 54 -6.32 -1.55 3.14
N TYR A 55 -6.01 -2.19 4.27
CA TYR A 55 -6.56 -1.83 5.58
C TYR A 55 -5.97 -0.50 6.05
N TYR A 56 -4.66 -0.30 5.87
CA TYR A 56 -3.94 0.89 6.28
C TYR A 56 -4.07 2.05 5.28
N SER A 57 -4.15 1.74 3.98
CA SER A 57 -4.14 2.74 2.92
C SER A 57 -5.33 3.69 2.90
N SER A 58 -5.05 5.00 2.77
CA SER A 58 -6.04 6.04 2.50
C SER A 58 -5.43 7.26 1.81
N PRO A 59 -6.19 8.03 0.99
CA PRO A 59 -5.68 9.25 0.36
C PRO A 59 -5.18 10.28 1.37
N LYS A 60 -5.86 10.42 2.52
CA LYS A 60 -5.46 11.33 3.59
C LYS A 60 -4.10 10.94 4.18
N LEU A 61 -3.88 9.65 4.45
CA LEU A 61 -2.59 9.14 4.95
C LEU A 61 -1.45 9.44 3.97
N PHE A 62 -1.66 9.14 2.69
CA PHE A 62 -0.64 9.37 1.66
C PHE A 62 -0.28 10.86 1.51
N LEU A 63 -1.27 11.75 1.59
CA LEU A 63 -1.02 13.19 1.59
C LEU A 63 -0.22 13.66 2.83
N GLN A 64 -0.33 12.99 3.98
CA GLN A 64 0.51 13.28 5.14
C GLN A 64 1.93 12.74 4.96
N MET A 65 2.10 11.55 4.38
CA MET A 65 3.42 11.00 4.03
C MET A 65 4.19 11.92 3.07
N ILE A 66 3.51 12.45 2.05
CA ILE A 66 4.09 13.43 1.11
C ILE A 66 4.61 14.67 1.86
N LYS A 67 3.88 15.17 2.87
CA LYS A 67 4.34 16.31 3.69
C LYS A 67 5.58 15.97 4.52
N ARG A 68 5.71 14.71 4.92
CA ARG A 68 6.86 14.14 5.63
C ARG A 68 7.93 13.59 4.68
N LYS A 69 7.99 14.09 3.44
CA LYS A 69 8.97 13.72 2.39
C LYS A 69 9.17 12.19 2.25
N THR A 70 8.10 11.43 2.51
CA THR A 70 8.12 9.97 2.54
C THR A 70 7.20 9.48 1.44
N ASP A 71 7.71 8.59 0.60
CA ASP A 71 6.91 8.00 -0.46
C ASP A 71 6.09 6.82 0.06
N ALA A 72 4.97 6.54 -0.59
CA ALA A 72 4.07 5.47 -0.20
C ALA A 72 3.38 4.82 -1.40
N VAL A 73 3.14 3.51 -1.27
CA VAL A 73 2.39 2.71 -2.24
C VAL A 73 1.49 1.75 -1.51
N GLY A 74 0.25 1.59 -1.99
CA GLY A 74 -0.67 0.66 -1.38
C GLY A 74 -1.93 0.45 -2.21
N THR A 75 -2.55 -0.70 -2.00
CA THR A 75 -3.88 -0.99 -2.54
C THR A 75 -4.95 -0.23 -1.76
N ILE A 76 -6.07 0.12 -2.38
CA ILE A 76 -7.18 0.79 -1.68
C ILE A 76 -8.47 0.02 -1.87
N ARG A 77 -9.21 -0.18 -0.76
CA ARG A 77 -10.54 -0.80 -0.80
C ARG A 77 -11.52 0.11 -1.54
N SER A 78 -12.42 -0.48 -2.32
CA SER A 78 -13.42 0.25 -3.12
C SER A 78 -14.30 1.20 -2.28
N ASN A 79 -14.61 0.80 -1.05
CA ASN A 79 -15.42 1.58 -0.10
C ASN A 79 -14.61 2.66 0.66
N ARG A 80 -13.29 2.76 0.49
CA ARG A 80 -12.47 3.74 1.23
C ARG A 80 -12.78 5.17 0.82
N ILE A 81 -13.09 6.03 1.79
CA ILE A 81 -13.38 7.45 1.54
C ILE A 81 -12.13 8.21 1.04
N GLY A 82 -12.35 9.34 0.37
CA GLY A 82 -11.29 10.28 -0.04
C GLY A 82 -10.92 10.24 -1.54
N LEU A 83 -11.42 9.27 -2.30
CA LEU A 83 -11.37 9.31 -3.76
C LEU A 83 -12.71 9.80 -4.34
N PRO A 84 -12.70 10.64 -5.40
CA PRO A 84 -13.92 11.09 -6.06
C PRO A 84 -14.79 9.90 -6.51
N ILE A 85 -16.11 9.99 -6.28
CA ILE A 85 -17.06 8.95 -6.69
C ILE A 85 -16.99 8.74 -8.21
N ALA A 86 -16.83 9.81 -8.98
CA ALA A 86 -16.64 9.75 -10.42
C ALA A 86 -15.46 8.84 -10.80
N PHE A 87 -14.31 9.00 -10.15
CA PHE A 87 -13.14 8.14 -10.39
C PHE A 87 -13.43 6.67 -10.08
N LYS A 88 -14.08 6.40 -8.95
CA LYS A 88 -14.42 5.03 -8.53
C LYS A 88 -15.39 4.33 -9.48
N ARG A 89 -16.30 5.07 -10.11
CA ARG A 89 -17.36 4.54 -10.99
C ARG A 89 -16.96 4.38 -12.45
N ILE A 90 -15.76 4.80 -12.84
CA ILE A 90 -15.28 4.63 -14.23
C ILE A 90 -15.21 3.13 -14.55
N GLU A 91 -15.90 2.73 -15.61
CA GLU A 91 -15.84 1.38 -16.15
C GLU A 91 -14.64 1.26 -17.08
N LEU A 92 -13.98 0.11 -17.04
CA LEU A 92 -12.78 -0.17 -17.81
C LEU A 92 -12.97 -1.48 -18.58
N HIS A 93 -12.28 -1.62 -19.69
CA HIS A 93 -12.07 -2.91 -20.35
C HIS A 93 -10.97 -3.71 -19.66
N LYS A 94 -10.92 -5.02 -19.92
CA LYS A 94 -9.90 -5.89 -19.33
C LYS A 94 -8.49 -5.41 -19.72
N ASN A 95 -7.60 -5.36 -18.74
CA ASN A 95 -6.25 -4.81 -18.77
C ASN A 95 -6.15 -3.29 -18.98
N GLU A 96 -7.27 -2.58 -19.05
CA GLU A 96 -7.26 -1.13 -19.13
C GLU A 96 -7.02 -0.50 -17.76
N GLN A 97 -6.30 0.63 -17.74
CA GLN A 97 -6.06 1.42 -16.55
C GLN A 97 -6.49 2.88 -16.74
N ILE A 98 -6.87 3.50 -15.64
CA ILE A 98 -7.04 4.93 -15.54
C ILE A 98 -6.34 5.45 -14.29
N PHE A 99 -5.73 6.61 -14.44
CA PHE A 99 -5.02 7.30 -13.37
C PHE A 99 -5.41 8.78 -13.36
N ARG A 100 -5.22 9.40 -12.20
CA ARG A 100 -5.33 10.84 -12.01
C ARG A 100 -4.16 11.28 -11.15
N TYR A 101 -3.89 12.58 -11.17
CA TYR A 101 -2.91 13.18 -10.29
C TYR A 101 -3.57 14.24 -9.42
N TYR A 102 -3.20 14.27 -8.15
CA TYR A 102 -3.49 15.36 -7.24
C TYR A 102 -2.22 15.65 -6.43
N LYS A 103 -1.51 16.72 -6.80
CA LYS A 103 -0.14 16.95 -6.33
C LYS A 103 0.73 15.72 -6.67
N LYS A 104 1.50 15.22 -5.71
CA LYS A 104 2.32 14.00 -5.85
C LYS A 104 1.50 12.69 -5.69
N LEU A 105 0.23 12.75 -5.28
CA LEU A 105 -0.60 11.56 -5.12
C LEU A 105 -1.22 11.13 -6.45
N MET A 106 -0.96 9.89 -6.85
CA MET A 106 -1.52 9.26 -8.04
C MET A 106 -2.43 8.08 -7.66
N PRO A 107 -3.76 8.28 -7.63
CA PRO A 107 -4.71 7.19 -7.64
C PRO A 107 -4.78 6.52 -9.01
N VAL A 108 -4.87 5.19 -8.98
CA VAL A 108 -4.91 4.34 -10.16
C VAL A 108 -6.02 3.32 -9.99
N LYS A 109 -6.79 3.10 -11.04
CA LYS A 109 -7.75 2.02 -11.14
C LYS A 109 -7.41 1.20 -12.39
N TRP A 110 -7.27 -0.11 -12.22
CA TRP A 110 -6.93 -1.06 -13.27
C TRP A 110 -7.88 -2.25 -13.19
N LEU A 111 -8.27 -2.81 -14.33
CA LEU A 111 -9.11 -3.99 -14.39
C LEU A 111 -8.31 -5.21 -14.85
N ASP A 112 -8.00 -6.12 -13.93
CA ASP A 112 -7.57 -7.50 -14.26
C ASP A 112 -8.83 -8.37 -14.46
N GLU A 113 -8.94 -9.51 -13.78
CA GLU A 113 -10.21 -10.22 -13.57
C GLU A 113 -11.13 -9.46 -12.61
N LYS A 114 -10.56 -8.61 -11.75
CA LYS A 114 -11.27 -7.75 -10.81
C LYS A 114 -10.63 -6.37 -10.80
N TYR A 115 -11.42 -5.36 -10.41
CA TYR A 115 -10.89 -4.02 -10.23
C TYR A 115 -9.86 -3.98 -9.10
N VAL A 116 -8.65 -3.51 -9.43
CA VAL A 116 -7.61 -3.15 -8.49
C VAL A 116 -7.55 -1.62 -8.45
N THR A 117 -7.61 -1.04 -7.26
CA THR A 117 -7.36 0.40 -7.07
C THR A 117 -6.14 0.55 -6.18
N MET A 118 -5.24 1.45 -6.56
CA MET A 118 -4.00 1.72 -5.84
C MET A 118 -3.79 3.21 -5.66
N LEU A 119 -2.99 3.53 -4.64
CA LEU A 119 -2.39 4.84 -4.45
C LEU A 119 -0.88 4.69 -4.57
N SER A 120 -0.26 5.65 -5.24
CA SER A 120 1.20 5.76 -5.32
C SER A 120 1.58 7.23 -5.21
N THR A 121 2.76 7.50 -4.62
CA THR A 121 3.33 8.85 -4.58
C THR A 121 4.57 9.00 -5.46
N TYR A 122 5.12 7.93 -6.05
CA TYR A 122 6.36 8.03 -6.83
C TYR A 122 6.28 7.44 -8.23
N HIS A 123 5.38 6.47 -8.45
CA HIS A 123 5.18 5.89 -9.78
C HIS A 123 4.50 6.86 -10.75
N ASN A 124 4.76 6.65 -12.05
CA ASN A 124 4.05 7.28 -13.17
C ASN A 124 3.02 6.29 -13.76
N ASP A 125 2.49 6.62 -14.94
CA ASP A 125 1.50 5.83 -15.71
C ASP A 125 2.04 4.66 -16.52
N ASP A 126 3.33 4.36 -16.36
CA ASP A 126 4.01 3.29 -17.06
C ASP A 126 3.37 1.91 -16.85
N VAL A 127 3.50 1.09 -17.89
CA VAL A 127 3.10 -0.32 -17.93
C VAL A 127 4.30 -1.21 -18.16
N THR A 128 4.23 -2.43 -17.62
CA THR A 128 5.19 -3.51 -17.86
C THR A 128 4.46 -4.73 -18.40
N ILE A 129 5.18 -5.60 -19.11
CA ILE A 129 4.64 -6.83 -19.66
C ILE A 129 5.06 -7.98 -18.75
N ILE A 130 4.07 -8.69 -18.20
CA ILE A 130 4.30 -9.93 -17.45
C ILE A 130 3.82 -11.15 -18.23
N HIS A 131 4.44 -12.30 -17.97
CA HIS A 131 4.03 -13.57 -18.53
C HIS A 131 3.21 -14.34 -17.51
N LYS A 132 1.91 -14.52 -17.77
CA LYS A 132 0.98 -15.28 -16.92
C LYS A 132 0.36 -16.40 -17.76
N ARG A 133 0.65 -17.66 -17.40
CA ARG A 133 0.11 -18.87 -18.08
C ARG A 133 0.29 -18.82 -19.61
N ASN A 134 1.51 -18.54 -20.07
CA ASN A 134 1.89 -18.41 -21.49
C ASN A 134 1.20 -17.26 -22.25
N LYS A 135 0.64 -16.27 -21.56
CA LYS A 135 0.13 -15.04 -22.15
C LYS A 135 0.91 -13.83 -21.65
N GLN A 136 1.16 -12.88 -22.54
CA GLN A 136 1.67 -11.56 -22.20
C GLN A 136 0.51 -10.66 -21.77
N ILE A 137 0.66 -10.00 -20.63
CA ILE A 137 -0.33 -9.09 -20.07
C ILE A 137 0.36 -7.79 -19.73
N GLU A 138 -0.20 -6.68 -20.20
CA GLU A 138 0.20 -5.34 -19.77
C GLU A 138 -0.36 -5.08 -18.37
N VAL A 139 0.54 -4.76 -17.44
CA VAL A 139 0.23 -4.51 -16.05
C VAL A 139 0.83 -3.17 -15.66
N PRO A 140 0.12 -2.33 -14.90
CA PRO A 140 0.70 -1.09 -14.40
C PRO A 140 1.94 -1.37 -13.54
N VAL A 141 3.04 -0.65 -13.75
CA VAL A 141 4.32 -0.89 -13.04
C VAL A 141 4.13 -0.93 -11.52
N ARG A 142 3.37 0.01 -10.96
CA ARG A 142 2.99 0.04 -9.54
C ARG A 142 2.29 -1.22 -9.01
N VAL A 143 1.47 -1.88 -9.83
CA VAL A 143 0.79 -3.12 -9.43
C VAL A 143 1.82 -4.25 -9.38
N HIS A 144 2.69 -4.30 -10.39
CA HIS A 144 3.80 -5.25 -10.42
C HIS A 144 4.73 -5.08 -9.21
N ASP A 145 5.22 -3.87 -8.98
CA ASP A 145 6.21 -3.59 -7.92
C ASP A 145 5.63 -3.82 -6.52
N TYR A 146 4.35 -3.48 -6.33
CA TYR A 146 3.63 -3.79 -5.10
C TYR A 146 3.54 -5.31 -4.87
N ASN A 147 3.16 -6.08 -5.90
CA ASN A 147 3.03 -7.53 -5.77
C ASN A 147 4.38 -8.18 -5.48
N VAL A 148 5.45 -7.80 -6.22
CA VAL A 148 6.80 -8.31 -5.98
C VAL A 148 7.25 -8.05 -4.54
N THR A 149 6.97 -6.86 -4.01
CA THR A 149 7.36 -6.52 -2.63
C THR A 149 6.52 -7.25 -1.59
N MET A 150 5.20 -7.28 -1.77
CA MET A 150 4.30 -7.96 -0.83
C MET A 150 4.51 -9.48 -0.83
N ASP A 151 4.75 -10.10 -1.99
CA ASP A 151 5.07 -11.53 -2.08
C ASP A 151 6.34 -11.88 -1.28
N GLY A 152 7.33 -10.98 -1.26
CA GLY A 152 8.54 -11.13 -0.45
C GLY A 152 8.27 -11.05 1.06
N ILE A 153 7.42 -10.11 1.47
CA ILE A 153 7.01 -9.95 2.89
C ILE A 153 6.17 -11.16 3.33
N ASP A 154 5.19 -11.58 2.52
CA ASP A 154 4.34 -12.74 2.82
C ASP A 154 5.17 -14.04 2.94
N LEU A 155 6.23 -14.18 2.14
CA LEU A 155 7.15 -15.31 2.24
C LEU A 155 7.96 -15.28 3.54
N ALA A 156 8.44 -14.10 3.96
CA ALA A 156 9.13 -13.93 5.23
C ALA A 156 8.18 -14.25 6.42
N ASP A 157 6.95 -13.76 6.37
CA ASP A 157 5.91 -14.05 7.37
C ASP A 157 5.59 -15.56 7.45
N GLN A 158 5.55 -16.26 6.31
CA GLN A 158 5.39 -17.71 6.29
C GLN A 158 6.56 -18.47 6.93
N GLN A 159 7.79 -17.97 6.81
CA GLN A 159 8.96 -18.57 7.46
C GLN A 159 8.97 -18.33 8.98
N LEU A 160 8.35 -17.24 9.43
CA LEU A 160 8.18 -16.90 10.84
C LEU A 160 6.97 -17.58 11.48
N ALA A 161 6.01 -18.04 10.67
CA ALA A 161 4.89 -18.84 11.15
C ALA A 161 5.43 -20.13 11.77
N PRO A 162 5.02 -20.49 13.00
CA PRO A 162 5.49 -21.70 13.63
C PRO A 162 5.18 -22.87 12.71
N HIS A 163 6.21 -23.59 12.27
CA HIS A 163 6.02 -24.96 11.83
C HIS A 163 5.39 -25.67 13.03
N CYS A 164 4.07 -25.86 13.00
CA CYS A 164 3.37 -26.72 13.94
C CYS A 164 3.97 -28.12 13.76
N VAL A 165 5.01 -28.41 14.54
CA VAL A 165 5.49 -29.77 14.72
C VAL A 165 4.41 -30.45 15.55
N HIS A 166 3.65 -31.33 14.89
CA HIS A 166 2.75 -32.27 15.55
C HIS A 166 3.53 -33.26 16.40
#